data_AF-A0A7Y6UV40-F1
#
_entry.id   AF-A0A7Y6UV40-F1
#
_cell.length_a   1.000
_cell.length_b   1.000
_cell.length_c   1.000
_cell.angle_alpha   90.00
_cell.angle_beta   90.00
_cell.angle_gamma   90.00
#
_symmetry.space_group_name_H-M   'P 1'
#
loop_
_entity.id
_entity.type
_entity.pdbx_description
1 polymer ?
#
loop_
_entity_poly.entity_id
_entity_poly.type
_entity_poly.pdbx_seq_one_letter_code
_entity_poly.pdbx_strand_id
1 'polypeptide(L)'
;MSCITEVARAASLLALYEQARLSPDTVTDRELLEQIEKTYWPTNAFCAVQQIFCIIAPACLLRPHLTRELLRAPIEAIIACGVEDSAAVIQVGTYLLADKEPYVSPDQHGIAWLQNVLPTLGVLADEVFAEVLRECQE
;
A
#
# COMPACT_ATOMS: atom_id res chain seq x y z
N MET A 1 -8.31 11.78 -13.63
CA MET A 1 -7.63 10.81 -12.76
C MET A 1 -8.68 9.94 -12.12
N SER A 2 -8.42 8.64 -12.02
CA SER A 2 -9.40 7.70 -11.47
C SER A 2 -9.07 7.37 -10.03
N CYS A 3 -10.08 7.42 -9.17
CA CYS A 3 -9.98 6.85 -7.83
C CYS A 3 -9.75 5.34 -7.96
N ILE A 4 -9.07 4.71 -6.99
CA ILE A 4 -8.90 3.25 -7.01
C ILE A 4 -10.25 2.52 -7.11
N THR A 5 -11.33 3.13 -6.63
CA THR A 5 -12.71 2.63 -6.77
C THR A 5 -13.24 2.54 -8.19
N GLU A 6 -12.63 3.27 -9.13
CA GLU A 6 -13.00 3.29 -10.55
C GLU A 6 -12.08 2.38 -11.39
N VAL A 7 -11.05 1.80 -10.78
CA VAL A 7 -10.13 0.87 -11.45
C VAL A 7 -10.80 -0.50 -11.52
N ALA A 8 -11.24 -0.91 -12.71
CA ALA A 8 -11.97 -2.16 -12.92
C ALA A 8 -11.25 -3.41 -12.34
N ARG A 9 -9.92 -3.43 -12.37
CA ARG A 9 -9.12 -4.53 -11.81
C ARG A 9 -9.15 -4.58 -10.28
N ALA A 10 -9.32 -3.44 -9.62
CA ALA A 10 -9.43 -3.35 -8.17
C ALA A 10 -10.82 -3.77 -7.65
N ALA A 11 -11.83 -3.93 -8.52
CA ALA A 11 -13.20 -4.21 -8.13
C ALA A 11 -13.34 -5.44 -7.20
N SER A 12 -12.66 -6.55 -7.53
CA SER A 12 -12.70 -7.76 -6.69
C SER A 12 -12.05 -7.56 -5.32
N LEU A 13 -10.95 -6.81 -5.26
CA LEU A 13 -10.28 -6.48 -3.99
C LEU A 13 -11.14 -5.53 -3.14
N LEU A 14 -11.75 -4.52 -3.75
CA LEU A 14 -12.64 -3.59 -3.06
C LEU A 14 -13.88 -4.31 -2.49
N ALA A 15 -14.46 -5.25 -3.24
CA ALA A 15 -15.53 -6.10 -2.73
C ALA A 15 -15.07 -6.96 -1.54
N LEU A 16 -13.84 -7.49 -1.59
CA LEU A 16 -13.25 -8.24 -0.49
C LEU A 16 -13.01 -7.37 0.74
N TYR A 17 -12.57 -6.11 0.57
CA TYR A 17 -12.45 -5.14 1.67
C TYR A 17 -13.79 -4.80 2.31
N GLU A 18 -14.84 -4.62 1.51
CA GLU A 18 -16.21 -4.43 2.03
C GLU A 18 -16.66 -5.66 2.83
N GLN A 19 -16.45 -6.86 2.31
CA GLN A 19 -16.78 -8.10 3.01
C GLN A 19 -16.02 -8.25 4.33
N ALA A 20 -14.70 -8.03 4.32
CA ALA A 20 -13.85 -8.12 5.51
C ALA A 20 -14.21 -7.07 6.57
N ARG A 21 -14.85 -5.96 6.18
CA ARG A 21 -15.34 -4.94 7.11
C ARG A 21 -16.68 -5.34 7.74
N LEU A 22 -17.58 -5.90 6.95
CA LEU A 22 -18.92 -6.30 7.41
C LEU A 22 -18.87 -7.59 8.24
N SER A 23 -18.01 -8.52 7.85
CA SER A 23 -17.89 -9.85 8.46
C SER A 23 -16.41 -10.27 8.54
N PRO A 24 -15.64 -9.75 9.51
CA PRO A 24 -14.19 -9.94 9.58
C PRO A 24 -13.74 -11.40 9.54
N ASP A 25 -14.47 -12.31 10.16
CA ASP A 25 -14.10 -13.73 10.25
C ASP A 25 -14.34 -14.52 8.95
N THR A 26 -14.96 -13.91 7.94
CA THR A 26 -15.28 -14.56 6.65
C THR A 26 -14.20 -14.40 5.59
N VAL A 27 -13.21 -13.54 5.83
CA VAL A 27 -12.08 -13.31 4.92
C VAL A 27 -10.79 -13.59 5.68
N THR A 28 -10.09 -14.64 5.26
CA THR A 28 -8.80 -15.00 5.84
C THR A 28 -7.71 -14.04 5.37
N ASP A 29 -6.65 -13.91 6.17
CA ASP A 29 -5.49 -13.10 5.80
C ASP A 29 -4.86 -13.58 4.49
N ARG A 30 -4.81 -14.90 4.27
CA ARG A 30 -4.30 -15.48 3.04
C ARG A 30 -5.12 -15.07 1.82
N GLU A 31 -6.44 -15.13 1.88
CA GLU A 31 -7.31 -14.70 0.78
C GLU A 31 -7.12 -13.22 0.48
N LEU A 32 -6.96 -12.39 1.51
CA LEU A 32 -6.70 -10.96 1.38
C LEU A 32 -5.37 -10.70 0.66
N LEU A 33 -4.29 -11.33 1.12
CA LEU A 33 -2.94 -11.20 0.54
C LEU A 33 -2.91 -11.68 -0.92
N GLU A 34 -3.48 -12.85 -1.20
CA GLU A 34 -3.59 -13.39 -2.57
C GLU A 34 -4.36 -12.43 -3.49
N GLN A 35 -5.41 -11.78 -2.98
CA GLN A 35 -6.20 -10.84 -3.78
C GLN A 35 -5.48 -9.49 -3.98
N ILE A 36 -4.70 -9.03 -3.00
CA ILE A 36 -3.84 -7.85 -3.11
C ILE A 36 -2.80 -8.05 -4.22
N GLU A 37 -2.10 -9.19 -4.20
CA GLU A 37 -1.08 -9.53 -5.19
C GLU A 37 -1.65 -9.54 -6.62
N LYS A 38 -2.83 -10.16 -6.81
CA LYS A 38 -3.54 -10.19 -8.10
C LYS A 38 -4.01 -8.81 -8.57
N THR A 39 -4.10 -7.84 -7.68
CA THR A 39 -4.64 -6.51 -7.99
C THR A 39 -3.58 -5.59 -8.58
N TYR A 40 -2.29 -5.83 -8.34
CA TYR A 40 -1.21 -5.03 -8.92
C TYR A 40 -1.25 -5.02 -10.45
N TRP A 41 -0.74 -3.95 -11.05
CA TRP A 41 -0.56 -3.87 -12.50
C TRP A 41 0.75 -3.19 -12.89
N PRO A 42 1.34 -3.60 -14.04
CA PRO A 42 2.60 -3.03 -14.50
C PRO A 42 2.51 -1.52 -14.74
N THR A 43 3.51 -0.79 -14.24
CA THR A 43 3.72 0.65 -14.46
C THR A 43 5.17 0.99 -14.12
N ASN A 44 5.59 2.25 -14.25
CA ASN A 44 6.93 2.67 -13.80
C ASN A 44 7.03 2.68 -12.26
N ALA A 45 8.24 2.64 -11.72
CA ALA A 45 8.47 2.52 -10.27
C ALA A 45 7.76 3.62 -9.45
N PHE A 46 7.83 4.88 -9.88
CA PHE A 46 7.17 5.99 -9.19
C PHE A 46 5.63 5.83 -9.13
N CYS A 47 5.01 5.53 -10.27
CA CYS A 47 3.57 5.25 -10.33
C CYS A 47 3.19 3.98 -9.56
N ALA A 48 4.09 3.00 -9.50
CA ALA A 48 3.89 1.77 -8.74
C ALA A 48 3.81 2.06 -7.24
N VAL A 49 4.66 2.94 -6.70
CA VAL A 49 4.57 3.32 -5.28
C VAL A 49 3.17 3.87 -4.95
N GLN A 50 2.66 4.81 -5.76
CA GLN A 50 1.31 5.39 -5.55
C GLN A 50 0.21 4.32 -5.65
N GLN A 51 0.29 3.46 -6.69
CA GLN A 51 -0.63 2.35 -6.89
C GLN A 51 -0.64 1.41 -5.66
N ILE A 52 0.54 0.98 -5.22
CA ILE A 52 0.69 0.01 -4.15
C ILE A 52 0.14 0.58 -2.84
N PHE A 53 0.46 1.83 -2.49
CA PHE A 53 -0.12 2.49 -1.32
C PHE A 53 -1.65 2.54 -1.38
N CYS A 54 -2.24 2.87 -2.53
CA CYS A 54 -3.70 2.86 -2.69
C CYS A 54 -4.30 1.46 -2.50
N ILE A 55 -3.59 0.42 -2.97
CA ILE A 55 -4.02 -0.97 -2.85
C ILE A 55 -3.94 -1.45 -1.40
N ILE A 56 -2.80 -1.28 -0.71
CA ILE A 56 -2.57 -1.92 0.59
C ILE A 56 -3.18 -1.14 1.77
N ALA A 57 -3.38 0.17 1.64
CA ALA A 57 -3.76 1.02 2.77
C ALA A 57 -5.09 0.58 3.45
N PRO A 58 -6.17 0.23 2.70
CA PRO A 58 -7.37 -0.33 3.33
C PRO A 58 -7.11 -1.68 4.01
N ALA A 59 -6.25 -2.53 3.46
CA ALA A 59 -5.90 -3.81 4.09
C ALA A 59 -5.14 -3.59 5.40
N CYS A 60 -4.20 -2.66 5.45
CA CYS A 60 -3.47 -2.32 6.68
C CYS A 60 -4.39 -1.75 7.77
N LEU A 61 -5.49 -1.06 7.41
CA LEU A 61 -6.53 -0.68 8.39
C LEU A 61 -7.32 -1.88 8.89
N LEU A 62 -7.73 -2.78 8.00
CA LEU A 62 -8.56 -3.93 8.32
C LEU A 62 -7.79 -5.02 9.09
N ARG A 63 -6.48 -5.12 8.86
CA ARG A 63 -5.57 -6.15 9.37
C ARG A 63 -4.21 -5.53 9.76
N PRO A 64 -4.14 -4.77 10.88
CA PRO A 64 -2.89 -4.08 11.26
C PRO A 64 -1.69 -5.00 11.42
N HIS A 65 -1.89 -6.26 11.82
CA HIS A 65 -0.83 -7.26 11.95
C HIS A 65 -0.17 -7.65 10.62
N LEU A 66 -0.81 -7.41 9.48
CA LEU A 66 -0.24 -7.64 8.15
C LEU A 66 0.59 -6.47 7.63
N THR A 67 0.59 -5.32 8.32
CA THR A 67 1.24 -4.09 7.84
C THR A 67 2.72 -4.28 7.52
N ARG A 68 3.44 -5.08 8.33
CA ARG A 68 4.86 -5.37 8.08
C ARG A 68 5.08 -6.02 6.72
N GLU A 69 4.30 -7.05 6.40
CA GLU A 69 4.38 -7.78 5.14
C GLU A 69 3.96 -6.89 3.97
N LEU A 70 2.86 -6.16 4.14
CA LEU A 70 2.30 -5.29 3.10
C LEU A 70 3.18 -4.08 2.76
N LEU A 71 4.01 -3.61 3.70
CA LEU A 71 4.96 -2.52 3.47
C LEU A 71 6.13 -2.91 2.56
N ARG A 72 6.37 -4.20 2.33
CA ARG A 72 7.51 -4.65 1.50
C ARG A 72 7.38 -4.18 0.05
N ALA A 73 6.24 -4.41 -0.58
CA ALA A 73 6.01 -4.04 -1.98
C ALA A 73 6.20 -2.53 -2.29
N PRO A 74 5.64 -1.57 -1.52
CA PRO A 74 5.91 -0.16 -1.80
C PRO A 74 7.37 0.22 -1.51
N ILE A 75 8.04 -0.44 -0.55
CA ILE A 75 9.46 -0.22 -0.26
C ILE A 75 10.33 -0.71 -1.42
N GLU A 76 10.07 -1.89 -1.99
CA GLU A 76 10.74 -2.38 -3.19
C GLU A 76 10.61 -1.38 -4.35
N ALA A 77 9.42 -0.83 -4.56
CA ALA A 77 9.18 0.19 -5.59
C ALA A 77 9.91 1.51 -5.29
N ILE A 78 10.01 1.93 -4.02
CA ILE A 78 10.78 3.10 -3.60
C ILE A 78 12.29 2.89 -3.87
N ILE A 79 12.84 1.73 -3.51
CA ILE A 79 14.25 1.38 -3.78
C ILE A 79 14.51 1.33 -5.28
N ALA A 80 13.57 0.79 -6.07
CA ALA A 80 13.65 0.79 -7.54
C ALA A 80 13.64 2.21 -8.15
N CYS A 81 13.20 3.23 -7.40
CA CYS A 81 13.34 4.64 -7.79
C CYS A 81 14.74 5.22 -7.46
N GLY A 82 15.66 4.42 -6.92
CA GLY A 82 17.00 4.84 -6.50
C GLY A 82 17.03 5.50 -5.12
N VAL A 83 16.03 5.23 -4.27
CA VAL A 83 15.95 5.80 -2.92
C VAL A 83 16.52 4.82 -1.89
N GLU A 84 17.42 5.30 -1.04
CA GLU A 84 18.13 4.50 -0.04
C GLU A 84 17.79 4.91 1.42
N ASP A 85 16.84 5.83 1.60
CA ASP A 85 16.41 6.34 2.90
C ASP A 85 14.96 5.91 3.21
N SER A 86 14.76 5.27 4.36
CA SER A 86 13.48 4.79 4.85
C SER A 86 12.49 5.91 5.15
N ALA A 87 12.96 7.14 5.40
CA ALA A 87 12.09 8.31 5.55
C ALA A 87 11.17 8.52 4.33
N ALA A 88 11.58 8.05 3.15
CA ALA A 88 10.80 8.12 1.93
C ALA A 88 9.46 7.39 2.01
N VAL A 89 9.34 6.32 2.81
CA VAL A 89 8.09 5.57 2.97
C VAL A 89 6.97 6.49 3.48
N ILE A 90 7.28 7.32 4.49
CA ILE A 90 6.32 8.27 5.07
C ILE A 90 6.13 9.48 4.15
N GLN A 91 7.22 9.98 3.56
CA GLN A 91 7.17 11.13 2.66
C GLN A 91 6.31 10.86 1.43
N VAL A 92 6.41 9.68 0.82
CA VAL A 92 5.60 9.34 -0.36
C VAL A 92 4.12 9.20 -0.01
N GLY A 93 3.77 8.59 1.12
CA GLY A 93 2.38 8.55 1.57
C GLY A 93 1.81 9.95 1.83
N THR A 94 2.62 10.84 2.40
CA THR A 94 2.25 12.26 2.58
C THR A 94 2.10 12.98 1.24
N TYR A 95 3.01 12.74 0.30
CA TYR A 95 2.95 13.29 -1.05
C TYR A 95 1.68 12.84 -1.79
N LEU A 96 1.33 11.55 -1.70
CA LEU A 96 0.13 10.99 -2.33
C LEU A 96 -1.16 11.67 -1.86
N LEU A 97 -1.23 12.11 -0.60
CA LEU A 97 -2.36 12.87 -0.07
C LEU A 97 -2.42 14.32 -0.56
N ALA A 98 -1.28 14.91 -0.92
CA ALA A 98 -1.17 16.29 -1.37
C ALA A 98 -1.18 16.44 -2.90
N ASP A 99 -0.91 15.34 -3.63
CA ASP A 99 -0.85 15.33 -5.09
C ASP A 99 -2.24 15.61 -5.68
N LYS A 100 -2.29 16.58 -6.60
CA LYS A 100 -3.52 16.96 -7.31
C LYS A 100 -3.80 16.05 -8.50
N GLU A 101 -2.76 15.38 -9.01
CA GLU A 101 -2.84 14.50 -10.17
C GLU A 101 -2.12 13.16 -9.92
N PRO A 102 -2.44 12.44 -8.82
CA PRO A 102 -1.79 11.17 -8.53
C PRO A 102 -2.21 10.13 -9.57
N TYR A 103 -1.28 9.30 -10.01
CA TYR A 103 -1.49 8.20 -10.98
C TYR A 103 -2.78 7.40 -10.68
N VAL A 104 -2.99 7.08 -9.41
CA VAL A 104 -4.26 6.60 -8.84
C VAL A 104 -4.46 7.29 -7.51
N SER A 105 -5.66 7.82 -7.25
CA SER A 105 -5.97 8.38 -5.94
C SER A 105 -6.52 7.31 -4.97
N PRO A 106 -6.17 7.39 -3.68
CA PRO A 106 -6.71 6.49 -2.66
C PRO A 106 -8.22 6.70 -2.47
N ASP A 107 -8.91 5.67 -2.01
CA ASP A 107 -10.28 5.80 -1.52
C ASP A 107 -10.30 6.39 -0.10
N GLN A 108 -11.49 6.55 0.49
CA GLN A 108 -11.64 7.12 1.83
C GLN A 108 -10.88 6.34 2.92
N HIS A 109 -10.78 5.01 2.78
CA HIS A 109 -10.09 4.15 3.75
C HIS A 109 -8.57 4.29 3.57
N GLY A 110 -8.10 4.28 2.32
CA GLY A 110 -6.71 4.56 1.99
C GLY A 110 -6.27 5.92 2.53
N ILE A 111 -7.08 6.96 2.34
CA ILE A 111 -6.83 8.29 2.91
C ILE A 111 -6.71 8.23 4.43
N ALA A 112 -7.64 7.55 5.11
CA ALA A 112 -7.63 7.45 6.56
C ALA A 112 -6.36 6.76 7.10
N TRP A 113 -5.88 5.71 6.42
CA TRP A 113 -4.64 5.04 6.81
C TRP A 113 -3.41 5.92 6.56
N LEU A 114 -3.32 6.51 5.37
CA LEU A 114 -2.20 7.38 4.98
C LEU A 114 -2.09 8.61 5.90
N GLN A 115 -3.21 9.17 6.32
CA GLN A 115 -3.24 10.35 7.19
C GLN A 115 -2.95 10.02 8.65
N ASN A 116 -3.51 8.93 9.18
CA ASN A 116 -3.56 8.71 10.63
C ASN A 116 -2.66 7.58 11.12
N VAL A 117 -2.38 6.59 10.28
CA VAL A 117 -1.63 5.39 10.67
C VAL A 117 -0.22 5.44 10.14
N LEU A 118 -0.03 5.63 8.83
CA LEU A 118 1.29 5.62 8.20
C LEU A 118 2.31 6.51 8.93
N PRO A 119 2.01 7.77 9.33
CA PRO A 119 2.99 8.63 10.01
C PRO A 119 3.50 8.08 11.35
N THR A 120 2.75 7.14 11.96
CA THR A 120 3.13 6.50 13.23
C THR A 120 4.04 5.28 13.04
N LEU A 121 4.24 4.82 11.79
CA LEU A 121 4.93 3.58 11.47
C LEU A 121 6.45 3.75 11.25
N GLY A 122 7.05 4.90 11.61
CA GLY A 122 8.46 5.19 11.30
C GLY A 122 9.43 4.07 11.66
N VAL A 123 9.37 3.56 12.89
CA VAL A 123 10.24 2.45 13.34
C VAL A 123 10.02 1.18 12.52
N LEU A 124 8.76 0.82 12.25
CA LEU A 124 8.44 -0.35 11.43
C LEU A 124 8.93 -0.18 9.99
N ALA A 125 8.77 1.01 9.42
CA ALA A 125 9.22 1.34 8.07
C ALA A 125 10.75 1.24 7.98
N ASP A 126 11.49 1.74 8.97
CA ASP A 126 12.95 1.64 9.03
C ASP A 126 13.42 0.18 9.04
N GLU A 127 12.79 -0.66 9.87
CA GLU A 127 13.11 -2.09 9.95
C GLU A 127 12.87 -2.82 8.63
N VAL A 128 11.68 -2.66 8.05
CA VAL A 128 11.31 -3.35 6.79
C VAL A 128 12.15 -2.82 5.63
N PHE A 129 12.45 -1.52 5.60
CA PHE A 129 13.28 -0.92 4.57
C PHE A 129 14.69 -1.48 4.59
N ALA A 130 15.31 -1.58 5.76
CA ALA A 130 16.64 -2.15 5.91
C ALA A 130 16.71 -3.64 5.51
N GLU A 131 15.64 -4.41 5.75
CA GLU A 131 15.50 -5.79 5.29
C GLU A 131 15.43 -5.87 3.76
N VAL A 132 14.49 -5.15 3.15
CA VAL A 132 14.29 -5.18 1.69
C VAL A 132 15.51 -4.65 0.94
N LEU A 133 16.14 -3.56 1.42
CA LEU A 133 17.33 -3.00 0.79
C LEU A 133 18.48 -4.02 0.75
N ARG A 134 18.66 -4.80 1.82
CA ARG A 134 19.68 -5.85 1.86
C ARG A 134 19.40 -6.94 0.83
N GLU A 135 18.15 -7.40 0.76
CA GLU A 135 17.74 -8.41 -0.22
C GLU A 135 17.88 -7.94 -1.67
N CYS A 136 17.71 -6.64 -1.92
CA CYS A 136 17.91 -6.05 -3.25
C CYS A 136 19.40 -5.90 -3.65
N GLN A 137 20.33 -5.99 -2.69
CA GLN A 137 21.77 -5.86 -2.90
C GLN A 137 22.50 -7.21 -2.99
N GLU A 138 21.83 -8.30 -2.63
CA GLU A 138 22.30 -9.69 -2.75
C GLU A 138 22.04 -10.29 -4.14
#